data_AF-A0A239G913-F1
#
_entry.id   AF-A0A239G913-F1
#
_cell.length_a   1.000
_cell.length_b   1.000
_cell.length_c   1.000
_cell.angle_alpha   90.00
_cell.angle_beta   90.00
_cell.angle_gamma   90.00
#
_symmetry.space_group_name_H-M   'P 1'
#
loop_
_entity.id
_entity.type
_entity.pdbx_description
1 polymer ?
#
loop_
_entity_poly.entity_id
_entity_poly.type
_entity_poly.pdbx_seq_one_letter_code
_entity_poly.pdbx_strand_id
1 'polypeptide(L)'
;MTEDTHAAEQPLPPCSIPASCKISFRDIPEGAEWKDKFISAVSDVVVTCGRVMDLSNLDGVTIGFDYDAALDSLNLGYESTIAKQYTNEGGLVGVGKCLRVRRDGAIKMHVVLKGSILLDVALRDLESDEFWAAANILAHELGHVQTAGWFENHSPGVMLEPHQGDWATSTLQDTAHTIWEEYAACRLSALISRGTLVTDSYVQGLETSLEGAVDRARTTIKEFRMHGDVARLLVETGRETAMPLKMVAYLMGHLDGIDEPVDLEERCQVPSDLTQHFDALLGALREAWETRTSWNGLTSLNPIVEVIVDALRTAGIEVTLTEVPPGSRVDVPYRAETLPNGEADMAIIRMRQALGLES
;
A
#
# COMPACT_ATOMS: atom_id res chain seq x y z
N MET A 1 51.70 2.01 -9.56
CA MET A 1 50.97 0.73 -9.59
C MET A 1 50.15 0.68 -8.31
N THR A 2 48.96 1.24 -8.35
CA THR A 2 47.95 1.12 -7.29
C THR A 2 47.11 -0.09 -7.67
N GLU A 3 47.18 -1.12 -6.83
CA GLU A 3 46.39 -2.34 -7.00
C GLU A 3 44.90 -2.03 -6.84
N ASP A 4 44.15 -2.25 -7.92
CA ASP A 4 42.70 -2.38 -7.91
C ASP A 4 42.32 -3.57 -7.03
N THR A 5 41.88 -3.29 -5.81
CA THR A 5 41.07 -4.25 -5.05
C THR A 5 39.63 -4.19 -5.57
N HIS A 6 39.38 -4.82 -6.71
CA HIS A 6 38.03 -5.27 -7.05
C HIS A 6 37.61 -6.26 -5.95
N ALA A 7 36.70 -5.83 -5.07
CA ALA A 7 36.03 -6.75 -4.17
C ALA A 7 35.40 -7.85 -5.04
N ALA A 8 35.81 -9.10 -4.82
CA ALA A 8 35.26 -10.22 -5.54
C ALA A 8 33.74 -10.27 -5.33
N GLU A 9 32.96 -10.22 -6.42
CA GLU A 9 31.51 -10.39 -6.39
C GLU A 9 31.20 -11.68 -5.64
N GLN A 10 30.63 -11.56 -4.44
CA GLN A 10 30.15 -12.73 -3.72
C GLN A 10 28.98 -13.33 -4.52
N PRO A 11 28.98 -14.65 -4.76
CA PRO A 11 27.89 -15.27 -5.50
C PRO A 11 26.57 -15.06 -4.75
N LEU A 12 25.54 -14.61 -5.47
CA LEU A 12 24.22 -14.42 -4.91
C LEU A 12 23.71 -15.72 -4.25
N PRO A 13 22.91 -15.62 -3.18
CA PRO A 13 22.28 -16.77 -2.54
C PRO A 13 21.51 -17.65 -3.54
N PRO A 14 21.26 -18.94 -3.20
CA PRO A 14 20.36 -19.77 -3.99
C PRO A 14 18.96 -19.15 -4.04
N CYS A 15 18.29 -19.30 -5.18
CA CYS A 15 16.94 -18.78 -5.37
C CYS A 15 15.96 -19.51 -4.45
N SER A 16 15.15 -18.75 -3.70
CA SER A 16 14.14 -19.22 -2.76
C SER A 16 12.81 -19.61 -3.44
N ILE A 17 12.64 -19.30 -4.73
CA ILE A 17 11.42 -19.61 -5.48
C ILE A 17 11.21 -21.13 -5.55
N PRO A 18 10.02 -21.63 -5.16
CA PRO A 18 9.73 -23.05 -5.23
C PRO A 18 9.83 -23.59 -6.66
N ALA A 19 10.35 -24.81 -6.84
CA ALA A 19 10.42 -25.46 -8.15
C ALA A 19 9.03 -25.69 -8.79
N SER A 20 7.96 -25.66 -7.99
CA SER A 20 6.57 -25.75 -8.45
C SER A 20 6.01 -24.43 -8.99
N CYS A 21 6.66 -23.30 -8.70
CA CYS A 21 6.21 -21.97 -9.11
C CYS A 21 6.28 -21.84 -10.63
N LYS A 22 5.23 -21.26 -11.23
CA LYS A 22 5.16 -20.99 -12.67
C LYS A 22 5.01 -19.49 -12.90
N ILE A 23 5.79 -18.97 -13.85
CA ILE A 23 5.60 -17.64 -14.42
C ILE A 23 4.79 -17.82 -15.71
N SER A 24 3.58 -17.29 -15.73
CA SER A 24 2.62 -17.43 -16.82
C SER A 24 2.44 -16.09 -17.52
N PHE A 25 2.49 -16.10 -18.84
CA PHE A 25 2.26 -14.91 -19.66
C PHE A 25 0.97 -15.08 -20.47
N ARG A 26 0.08 -14.09 -20.40
CA ARG A 26 -1.26 -14.15 -20.97
C ARG A 26 -1.53 -12.97 -21.88
N ASP A 27 -2.25 -13.26 -22.96
CA ASP A 27 -2.81 -12.27 -23.87
C ASP A 27 -1.78 -11.31 -24.49
N ILE A 28 -0.51 -11.75 -24.61
CA ILE A 28 0.54 -11.00 -25.32
C ILE A 28 0.07 -10.73 -26.76
N PRO A 29 0.13 -9.48 -27.25
CA PRO A 29 -0.27 -9.15 -28.62
C PRO A 29 0.40 -10.04 -29.67
N GLU A 30 -0.39 -10.53 -30.63
CA GLU A 30 0.14 -11.30 -31.76
C GLU A 30 1.13 -10.46 -32.58
N GLY A 31 2.24 -11.08 -33.00
CA GLY A 31 3.26 -10.40 -33.80
C GLY A 31 4.17 -9.43 -33.02
N ALA A 32 4.06 -9.35 -31.69
CA ALA A 32 4.94 -8.54 -30.88
C ALA A 32 6.42 -8.99 -30.98
N GLU A 33 7.25 -8.21 -31.67
CA GLU A 33 8.68 -8.51 -31.88
C GLU A 33 9.48 -8.57 -30.56
N TRP A 34 9.01 -7.87 -29.52
CA TRP A 34 9.65 -7.84 -28.19
C TRP A 34 9.27 -9.02 -27.30
N LYS A 35 8.34 -9.90 -27.71
CA LYS A 35 7.74 -10.95 -26.86
C LYS A 35 8.78 -11.84 -26.16
N ASP A 36 9.72 -12.40 -26.91
CA ASP A 36 10.68 -13.36 -26.35
C ASP A 36 11.66 -12.67 -25.40
N LYS A 37 12.10 -11.45 -25.75
CA LYS A 37 12.92 -10.60 -24.87
C LYS A 37 12.18 -10.26 -23.59
N PHE A 38 10.90 -9.93 -23.68
CA PHE A 38 10.05 -9.62 -22.52
C PHE A 38 9.87 -10.81 -21.60
N ILE A 39 9.53 -11.98 -22.13
CA ILE A 39 9.38 -13.21 -21.35
C ILE A 39 10.68 -13.53 -20.61
N SER A 40 11.82 -13.47 -21.31
CA SER A 40 13.14 -13.71 -20.70
C SER A 40 13.43 -12.69 -19.60
N ALA A 41 13.38 -11.40 -19.91
CA ALA A 41 13.80 -10.35 -19.00
C ALA A 41 12.92 -10.26 -17.74
N VAL A 42 11.60 -10.40 -17.88
CA VAL A 42 10.69 -10.49 -16.72
C VAL A 42 11.02 -11.71 -15.86
N SER A 43 11.26 -12.88 -16.48
CA SER A 43 11.63 -14.09 -15.74
C SER A 43 12.96 -13.93 -15.00
N ASP A 44 13.93 -13.27 -15.63
CA ASP A 44 15.24 -12.98 -15.04
C ASP A 44 15.13 -12.05 -13.83
N VAL A 45 14.28 -11.01 -13.90
CA VAL A 45 14.00 -10.13 -12.75
C VAL A 45 13.35 -10.92 -11.61
N VAL A 46 12.34 -11.77 -11.89
CA VAL A 46 11.71 -12.62 -10.86
C VAL A 46 12.74 -13.52 -10.19
N VAL A 47 13.57 -14.22 -10.96
CA VAL A 47 14.61 -15.10 -10.42
C VAL A 47 15.65 -14.33 -9.63
N THR A 48 16.03 -13.13 -10.08
CA THR A 48 16.97 -12.27 -9.36
C THR A 48 16.40 -11.84 -8.02
N CYS A 49 15.13 -11.40 -7.99
CA CYS A 49 14.43 -11.08 -6.75
C CYS A 49 14.41 -12.29 -5.80
N GLY A 50 14.14 -13.50 -6.31
CA GLY A 50 14.18 -14.73 -5.51
C GLY A 50 15.53 -15.09 -4.90
N ARG A 51 16.63 -14.44 -5.30
CA ARG A 51 17.95 -14.60 -4.68
C ARG A 51 18.22 -13.61 -3.54
N VAL A 52 17.46 -12.52 -3.48
CA VAL A 52 17.64 -11.45 -2.49
C VAL A 52 16.43 -11.29 -1.55
N MET A 53 15.28 -11.84 -1.94
CA MET A 53 14.06 -11.94 -1.16
C MET A 53 13.73 -13.40 -0.84
N ASP A 54 13.06 -13.63 0.29
CA ASP A 54 12.48 -14.94 0.59
C ASP A 54 11.12 -15.08 -0.09
N LEU A 55 11.11 -15.79 -1.21
CA LEU A 55 9.94 -16.07 -2.05
C LEU A 55 9.47 -17.52 -1.91
N SER A 56 9.82 -18.20 -0.82
CA SER A 56 9.42 -19.60 -0.56
C SER A 56 7.90 -19.79 -0.53
N ASN A 57 7.14 -18.75 -0.19
CA ASN A 57 5.68 -18.75 -0.20
C ASN A 57 5.03 -18.42 -1.56
N LEU A 58 5.82 -18.26 -2.64
CA LEU A 58 5.28 -17.98 -3.97
C LEU A 58 4.58 -19.20 -4.58
N ASP A 59 3.31 -19.05 -4.94
CA ASP A 59 2.52 -20.01 -5.73
C ASP A 59 2.82 -19.89 -7.22
N GLY A 60 2.86 -18.65 -7.72
CA GLY A 60 3.05 -18.35 -9.13
C GLY A 60 3.03 -16.85 -9.42
N VAL A 61 3.41 -16.51 -10.65
CA VAL A 61 3.33 -15.16 -11.20
C VAL A 61 2.53 -15.22 -12.50
N THR A 62 1.55 -14.35 -12.67
CA THR A 62 0.76 -14.20 -13.90
C THR A 62 0.92 -12.79 -14.44
N ILE A 63 1.46 -12.67 -15.66
CA ILE A 63 1.60 -11.40 -16.37
C ILE A 63 0.57 -11.37 -17.50
N GLY A 64 -0.43 -10.50 -17.41
CA GLY A 64 -1.53 -10.41 -18.37
C GLY A 64 -1.60 -9.06 -19.06
N PHE A 65 -1.66 -9.04 -20.39
CA PHE A 65 -1.93 -7.80 -21.14
C PHE A 65 -3.41 -7.40 -21.09
N ASP A 66 -4.30 -8.36 -20.84
CA ASP A 66 -5.62 -8.13 -20.28
C ASP A 66 -5.56 -8.41 -18.77
N TYR A 67 -5.54 -7.34 -17.97
CA TYR A 67 -5.31 -7.43 -16.52
C TYR A 67 -6.53 -8.03 -15.78
N ASP A 68 -7.74 -7.66 -16.19
CA ASP A 68 -8.97 -8.18 -15.61
C ASP A 68 -9.09 -9.68 -15.90
N ALA A 69 -8.86 -10.10 -17.15
CA ALA A 69 -8.88 -11.52 -17.51
C ALA A 69 -7.79 -12.33 -16.78
N ALA A 70 -6.62 -11.74 -16.51
CA ALA A 70 -5.57 -12.38 -15.75
C ALA A 70 -5.97 -12.59 -14.28
N LEU A 71 -6.53 -11.57 -13.62
CA LEU A 71 -7.07 -11.68 -12.26
C LEU A 71 -8.20 -12.72 -12.18
N ASP A 72 -9.12 -12.70 -13.13
CA ASP A 72 -10.25 -13.62 -13.19
C ASP A 72 -9.82 -15.07 -13.39
N SER A 73 -8.73 -15.30 -14.12
CA SER A 73 -8.20 -16.65 -14.36
C SER A 73 -7.63 -17.34 -13.12
N LEU A 74 -7.31 -16.59 -12.06
CA LEU A 74 -6.69 -17.15 -10.87
C LEU A 74 -7.70 -17.92 -10.00
N ASN A 75 -7.36 -19.17 -9.68
CA ASN A 75 -8.05 -19.94 -8.64
C ASN A 75 -7.46 -19.62 -7.26
N LEU A 76 -8.25 -18.98 -6.40
CA LEU A 76 -7.84 -18.62 -5.04
C LEU A 76 -7.77 -19.83 -4.11
N GLY A 77 -8.46 -20.93 -4.41
CA GLY A 77 -8.60 -22.09 -3.49
C GLY A 77 -9.57 -21.83 -2.33
N TYR A 78 -10.32 -20.73 -2.40
CA TYR A 78 -11.42 -20.34 -1.50
C TYR A 78 -12.34 -19.34 -2.21
N GLU A 79 -13.54 -19.14 -1.68
CA GLU A 79 -14.51 -18.17 -2.23
C GLU A 79 -14.22 -16.76 -1.72
N SER A 80 -14.17 -15.78 -2.62
CA SER A 80 -14.07 -14.36 -2.27
C SER A 80 -14.60 -13.48 -3.40
N THR A 81 -15.39 -12.48 -3.04
CA THR A 81 -15.92 -11.47 -3.97
C THR A 81 -15.08 -10.19 -4.02
N ILE A 82 -14.16 -10.00 -3.05
CA ILE A 82 -13.37 -8.78 -2.89
C ILE A 82 -11.88 -8.98 -3.21
N ALA A 83 -11.35 -10.20 -3.09
CA ALA A 83 -9.92 -10.46 -3.22
C ALA A 83 -9.34 -9.98 -4.57
N LYS A 84 -10.12 -10.11 -5.65
CA LYS A 84 -9.69 -9.74 -7.01
C LYS A 84 -9.93 -8.27 -7.38
N GLN A 85 -10.59 -7.49 -6.52
CA GLN A 85 -10.80 -6.06 -6.76
C GLN A 85 -9.46 -5.30 -6.64
N TYR A 86 -9.31 -4.18 -7.34
CA TYR A 86 -8.10 -3.35 -7.28
C TYR A 86 -8.46 -1.86 -7.38
N THR A 87 -7.52 -0.99 -7.01
CA THR A 87 -7.73 0.46 -7.06
C THR A 87 -7.85 0.93 -8.50
N ASN A 88 -8.94 1.65 -8.82
CA ASN A 88 -9.17 2.24 -10.14
C ASN A 88 -9.95 3.58 -10.00
N GLU A 89 -9.61 4.35 -8.97
CA GLU A 89 -10.31 5.59 -8.60
C GLU A 89 -9.29 6.70 -8.26
N GLY A 90 -9.72 7.96 -8.33
CA GLY A 90 -8.92 9.09 -7.86
C GLY A 90 -7.59 9.33 -8.60
N GLY A 91 -7.48 8.89 -9.86
CA GLY A 91 -6.25 8.99 -10.65
C GLY A 91 -5.19 7.92 -10.33
N LEU A 92 -5.47 7.01 -9.37
CA LEU A 92 -4.60 5.90 -9.01
C LEU A 92 -5.16 4.60 -9.62
N VAL A 93 -4.31 3.87 -10.34
CA VAL A 93 -4.66 2.59 -10.96
C VAL A 93 -3.70 1.51 -10.48
N GLY A 94 -4.24 0.47 -9.86
CA GLY A 94 -3.49 -0.73 -9.48
C GLY A 94 -3.08 -1.51 -10.72
N VAL A 95 -1.78 -1.69 -10.93
CA VAL A 95 -1.20 -2.36 -12.10
C VAL A 95 -0.51 -3.68 -11.75
N GLY A 96 -0.44 -3.99 -10.46
CA GLY A 96 0.00 -5.24 -9.88
C GLY A 96 -0.88 -5.58 -8.69
N LYS A 97 -0.92 -6.87 -8.35
CA LYS A 97 -1.57 -7.36 -7.14
C LYS A 97 -0.96 -8.68 -6.67
N CYS A 98 -0.62 -8.74 -5.39
CA CYS A 98 -0.28 -9.97 -4.70
C CYS A 98 -1.52 -10.57 -4.00
N LEU A 99 -1.92 -11.78 -4.39
CA LEU A 99 -3.14 -12.44 -3.93
C LEU A 99 -2.79 -13.62 -3.02
N ARG A 100 -3.39 -13.67 -1.82
CA ARG A 100 -3.37 -14.86 -0.97
C ARG A 100 -4.13 -15.99 -1.67
N VAL A 101 -3.54 -17.18 -1.74
CA VAL A 101 -4.15 -18.38 -2.31
C VAL A 101 -3.97 -19.56 -1.37
N ARG A 102 -4.95 -20.47 -1.36
CA ARG A 102 -4.89 -21.71 -0.59
C ARG A 102 -4.43 -22.87 -1.48
N ARG A 103 -3.36 -23.55 -1.08
CA ARG A 103 -2.80 -24.74 -1.75
C ARG A 103 -2.50 -25.79 -0.69
N ASP A 104 -3.12 -26.96 -0.80
CA ASP A 104 -2.89 -28.08 0.12
C ASP A 104 -2.98 -27.70 1.61
N GLY A 105 -3.90 -26.80 1.95
CA GLY A 105 -4.12 -26.29 3.32
C GLY A 105 -3.20 -25.15 3.76
N ALA A 106 -2.13 -24.84 3.02
CA ALA A 106 -1.25 -23.71 3.29
C ALA A 106 -1.69 -22.44 2.54
N ILE A 107 -1.42 -21.28 3.15
CA ILE A 107 -1.53 -19.98 2.48
C ILE A 107 -0.23 -19.73 1.71
N LYS A 108 -0.39 -19.36 0.44
CA LYS A 108 0.69 -18.92 -0.45
C LYS A 108 0.30 -17.59 -1.10
N MET A 109 1.23 -16.99 -1.81
CA MET A 109 1.00 -15.75 -2.55
C MET A 109 1.10 -15.99 -4.06
N HIS A 110 0.15 -15.47 -4.82
CA HIS A 110 0.20 -15.45 -6.28
C HIS A 110 0.23 -14.00 -6.77
N VAL A 111 1.23 -13.65 -7.55
CA VAL A 111 1.39 -12.29 -8.07
C VAL A 111 0.72 -12.19 -9.44
N VAL A 112 -0.08 -11.16 -9.66
CA VAL A 112 -0.69 -10.84 -10.97
C VAL A 112 -0.28 -9.42 -11.36
N LEU A 113 0.27 -9.22 -12.56
CA LEU A 113 0.64 -7.89 -13.06
C LEU A 113 0.09 -7.63 -14.46
N LYS A 114 -0.20 -6.36 -14.72
CA LYS A 114 -0.57 -5.84 -16.04
C LYS A 114 0.67 -5.79 -16.95
N GLY A 115 0.75 -6.65 -17.95
CA GLY A 115 1.95 -6.80 -18.78
C GLY A 115 2.44 -5.52 -19.48
N SER A 116 1.53 -4.60 -19.83
CA SER A 116 1.89 -3.36 -20.53
C SER A 116 2.81 -2.43 -19.74
N ILE A 117 2.75 -2.47 -18.40
CA ILE A 117 3.57 -1.61 -17.53
C ILE A 117 5.00 -2.14 -17.34
N LEU A 118 5.25 -3.40 -17.71
CA LEU A 118 6.55 -4.04 -17.58
C LEU A 118 7.35 -4.01 -18.89
N LEU A 119 6.80 -3.41 -19.96
CA LEU A 119 7.42 -3.43 -21.28
C LEU A 119 8.84 -2.85 -21.27
N ASP A 120 9.11 -1.84 -20.45
CA ASP A 120 10.43 -1.22 -20.38
C ASP A 120 11.51 -2.19 -19.86
N VAL A 121 11.16 -3.26 -19.13
CA VAL A 121 12.10 -4.35 -18.78
C VAL A 121 12.66 -5.03 -20.04
N ALA A 122 11.93 -4.99 -21.17
CA ALA A 122 12.37 -5.54 -22.44
C ALA A 122 12.84 -4.46 -23.43
N LEU A 123 12.25 -3.26 -23.38
CA LEU A 123 12.45 -2.23 -24.40
C LEU A 123 13.58 -1.26 -24.06
N ARG A 124 14.05 -1.23 -22.82
CA ARG A 124 15.09 -0.32 -22.34
C ARG A 124 16.35 -1.07 -21.94
N ASP A 125 17.44 -0.32 -21.87
CA ASP A 125 18.75 -0.83 -21.46
C ASP A 125 18.89 -0.76 -19.92
N LEU A 126 19.80 -1.54 -19.36
CA LEU A 126 20.03 -1.64 -17.90
C LEU A 126 20.54 -0.34 -17.27
N GLU A 127 20.96 0.63 -18.09
CA GLU A 127 21.42 1.94 -17.68
C GLU A 127 20.28 2.96 -17.58
N SER A 128 19.06 2.60 -18.02
CA SER A 128 17.90 3.51 -18.05
C SER A 128 17.07 3.43 -16.76
N ASP A 129 16.63 4.58 -16.28
CA ASP A 129 15.72 4.70 -15.13
C ASP A 129 14.39 3.99 -15.39
N GLU A 130 13.89 4.00 -16.62
CA GLU A 130 12.64 3.33 -17.00
C GLU A 130 12.73 1.80 -16.88
N PHE A 131 13.87 1.19 -17.22
CA PHE A 131 14.09 -0.24 -16.96
C PHE A 131 13.93 -0.53 -15.47
N TRP A 132 14.61 0.24 -14.62
CA TRP A 132 14.62 0.00 -13.17
C TRP A 132 13.29 0.33 -12.52
N ALA A 133 12.56 1.34 -13.00
CA ALA A 133 11.21 1.62 -12.55
C ALA A 133 10.26 0.46 -12.87
N ALA A 134 10.30 -0.07 -14.09
CA ALA A 134 9.47 -1.22 -14.47
C ALA A 134 9.87 -2.50 -13.70
N ALA A 135 11.17 -2.74 -13.49
CA ALA A 135 11.65 -3.85 -12.68
C ALA A 135 11.23 -3.70 -11.20
N ASN A 136 11.27 -2.47 -10.66
CA ASN A 136 10.86 -2.19 -9.28
C ASN A 136 9.40 -2.53 -9.02
N ILE A 137 8.50 -2.30 -9.99
CA ILE A 137 7.08 -2.70 -9.85
C ILE A 137 6.96 -4.22 -9.64
N LEU A 138 7.71 -5.01 -10.41
CA LEU A 138 7.73 -6.46 -10.23
C LEU A 138 8.33 -6.85 -8.87
N ALA A 139 9.43 -6.23 -8.45
CA ALA A 139 10.04 -6.52 -7.15
C ALA A 139 9.18 -6.08 -5.97
N HIS A 140 8.41 -5.01 -6.09
CA HIS A 140 7.46 -4.55 -5.09
C HIS A 140 6.40 -5.63 -4.83
N GLU A 141 5.78 -6.18 -5.88
CA GLU A 141 4.81 -7.27 -5.72
C GLU A 141 5.42 -8.55 -5.15
N LEU A 142 6.69 -8.83 -5.46
CA LEU A 142 7.44 -9.93 -4.86
C LEU A 142 7.81 -9.63 -3.40
N GLY A 143 7.99 -8.37 -3.02
CA GLY A 143 8.16 -7.94 -1.63
C GLY A 143 6.95 -8.29 -0.77
N HIS A 144 5.73 -8.22 -1.33
CA HIS A 144 4.52 -8.70 -0.64
C HIS A 144 4.54 -10.21 -0.36
N VAL A 145 5.23 -11.01 -1.19
CA VAL A 145 5.38 -12.46 -0.93
C VAL A 145 6.20 -12.70 0.33
N GLN A 146 7.28 -11.95 0.50
CA GLN A 146 8.15 -12.06 1.66
C GLN A 146 7.48 -11.56 2.94
N THR A 147 6.77 -10.43 2.87
CA THR A 147 6.03 -9.89 4.03
C THR A 147 4.93 -10.85 4.48
N ALA A 148 4.18 -11.44 3.54
CA ALA A 148 3.24 -12.51 3.84
C ALA A 148 3.94 -13.75 4.44
N GLY A 149 5.15 -14.07 3.99
CA GLY A 149 5.98 -15.13 4.57
C GLY A 149 6.33 -14.90 6.04
N TRP A 150 6.74 -13.68 6.40
CA TRP A 150 6.96 -13.32 7.81
C TRP A 150 5.69 -13.50 8.63
N PHE A 151 4.54 -13.05 8.10
CA PHE A 151 3.27 -13.15 8.79
C PHE A 151 2.82 -14.60 9.01
N GLU A 152 2.84 -15.43 7.96
CA GLU A 152 2.44 -16.83 8.05
C GLU A 152 3.35 -17.66 8.96
N ASN A 153 4.60 -17.24 9.19
CA ASN A 153 5.50 -17.92 10.11
C ASN A 153 5.11 -17.73 11.59
N HIS A 154 4.62 -16.56 11.99
CA HIS A 154 4.23 -16.27 13.38
C HIS A 154 2.72 -16.37 13.63
N SER A 155 1.90 -16.19 12.59
CA SER A 155 0.44 -16.22 12.66
C SER A 155 -0.17 -16.98 11.47
N PRO A 156 0.09 -18.30 11.34
CA PRO A 156 -0.37 -19.09 10.21
C PRO A 156 -1.89 -19.06 10.05
N GLY A 157 -2.39 -18.86 8.84
CA GLY A 157 -3.82 -18.98 8.53
C GLY A 157 -4.67 -17.75 8.85
N VAL A 158 -4.21 -16.90 9.78
CA VAL A 158 -5.00 -15.79 10.36
C VAL A 158 -5.52 -14.82 9.29
N MET A 159 -4.74 -14.55 8.25
CA MET A 159 -5.10 -13.58 7.21
C MET A 159 -6.26 -14.01 6.28
N LEU A 160 -6.68 -15.28 6.33
CA LEU A 160 -7.86 -15.77 5.61
C LEU A 160 -9.00 -16.21 6.55
N GLU A 161 -8.83 -16.04 7.86
CA GLU A 161 -9.88 -16.30 8.83
C GLU A 161 -10.78 -15.06 8.98
N PRO A 162 -12.09 -15.25 9.25
CA PRO A 162 -12.93 -14.12 9.61
C PRO A 162 -12.40 -13.45 10.87
N HIS A 163 -12.23 -12.14 10.81
CA HIS A 163 -11.84 -11.35 11.97
C HIS A 163 -12.74 -11.63 13.17
N GLN A 164 -12.10 -11.80 14.32
CA GLN A 164 -12.75 -11.96 15.62
C GLN A 164 -12.52 -10.68 16.42
N GLY A 165 -13.55 -10.21 17.13
CA GLY A 165 -13.46 -9.03 17.99
C GLY A 165 -14.27 -7.85 17.49
N ASP A 166 -13.94 -6.67 18.00
CA ASP A 166 -14.61 -5.42 17.64
C ASP A 166 -14.38 -5.02 16.16
N TRP A 167 -15.45 -4.60 15.49
CA TRP A 167 -15.45 -4.30 14.06
C TRP A 167 -14.57 -3.11 13.69
N ALA A 168 -14.48 -2.09 14.56
CA ALA A 168 -13.68 -0.89 14.29
C ALA A 168 -12.20 -1.20 14.51
N THR A 169 -11.87 -1.94 15.58
CA THR A 169 -10.51 -2.45 15.81
C THR A 169 -10.02 -3.24 14.60
N SER A 170 -10.81 -4.21 14.14
CA SER A 170 -10.47 -5.04 12.98
C SER A 170 -10.29 -4.21 11.71
N THR A 171 -11.21 -3.29 11.41
CA THR A 171 -11.12 -2.44 10.22
C THR A 171 -9.85 -1.60 10.20
N LEU A 172 -9.47 -1.03 11.35
CA LEU A 172 -8.29 -0.18 11.44
C LEU A 172 -6.99 -1.00 11.47
N GLN A 173 -6.99 -2.19 12.07
CA GLN A 173 -5.85 -3.11 12.02
C GLN A 173 -5.60 -3.61 10.60
N ASP A 174 -6.64 -3.91 9.82
CA ASP A 174 -6.51 -4.25 8.40
C ASP A 174 -5.92 -3.09 7.58
N THR A 175 -6.35 -1.87 7.89
CA THR A 175 -5.83 -0.65 7.25
C THR A 175 -4.36 -0.42 7.62
N ALA A 176 -4.01 -0.58 8.90
CA ALA A 176 -2.64 -0.48 9.39
C ALA A 176 -1.72 -1.53 8.77
N HIS A 177 -2.22 -2.76 8.62
CA HIS A 177 -1.50 -3.84 7.96
C HIS A 177 -1.25 -3.53 6.48
N THR A 178 -2.26 -3.01 5.78
CA THR A 178 -2.09 -2.54 4.40
C THR A 178 -1.01 -1.47 4.32
N ILE A 179 -1.06 -0.42 5.16
CA ILE A 179 -0.06 0.66 5.14
C ILE A 179 1.35 0.12 5.41
N TRP A 180 1.50 -0.81 6.36
CA TRP A 180 2.78 -1.42 6.68
C TRP A 180 3.32 -2.33 5.57
N GLU A 181 2.48 -3.18 4.97
CA GLU A 181 2.90 -4.09 3.88
C GLU A 181 3.47 -3.30 2.71
N GLU A 182 2.93 -2.12 2.44
CA GLU A 182 3.36 -1.22 1.36
C GLU A 182 4.71 -0.57 1.66
N TYR A 183 4.91 -0.06 2.88
CA TYR A 183 6.23 0.37 3.35
C TYR A 183 7.26 -0.74 3.23
N ALA A 184 6.92 -1.94 3.71
CA ALA A 184 7.84 -3.07 3.72
C ALA A 184 8.17 -3.57 2.31
N ALA A 185 7.19 -3.63 1.41
CA ALA A 185 7.37 -4.01 0.02
C ALA A 185 8.26 -3.01 -0.73
N CYS A 186 8.03 -1.70 -0.56
CA CYS A 186 8.88 -0.65 -1.13
C CYS A 186 10.32 -0.70 -0.57
N ARG A 187 10.48 -1.00 0.72
CA ARG A 187 11.79 -1.14 1.35
C ARG A 187 12.55 -2.36 0.82
N LEU A 188 11.86 -3.48 0.60
CA LEU A 188 12.45 -4.67 -0.01
C LEU A 188 12.80 -4.45 -1.49
N SER A 189 11.91 -3.82 -2.26
CA SER A 189 12.10 -3.61 -3.70
C SER A 189 13.16 -2.56 -4.02
N ALA A 190 13.43 -1.65 -3.09
CA ALA A 190 14.51 -0.66 -3.20
C ALA A 190 15.88 -1.27 -3.50
N LEU A 191 16.14 -2.52 -3.09
CA LEU A 191 17.39 -3.24 -3.38
C LEU A 191 17.70 -3.37 -4.88
N ILE A 192 16.67 -3.30 -5.72
CA ILE A 192 16.83 -3.34 -7.17
C ILE A 192 16.57 -1.97 -7.82
N SER A 193 16.23 -0.94 -7.07
CA SER A 193 15.98 0.39 -7.65
C SER A 193 17.29 1.08 -8.04
N ARG A 194 17.25 1.80 -9.15
CA ARG A 194 18.29 2.75 -9.57
C ARG A 194 17.65 3.96 -10.22
N GLY A 195 18.39 5.07 -10.24
CA GLY A 195 17.89 6.34 -10.78
C GLY A 195 16.91 7.03 -9.83
N THR A 196 16.22 8.06 -10.33
CA THR A 196 15.28 8.85 -9.51
C THR A 196 13.82 8.54 -9.81
N LEU A 197 13.52 7.89 -10.94
CA LEU A 197 12.16 7.76 -11.44
C LEU A 197 11.19 7.04 -10.47
N VAL A 198 11.67 6.07 -9.68
CA VAL A 198 10.86 5.40 -8.66
C VAL A 198 10.48 6.37 -7.53
N THR A 199 11.46 7.10 -6.99
CA THR A 199 11.25 8.15 -5.99
C THR A 199 10.29 9.21 -6.51
N ASP A 200 10.53 9.71 -7.72
CA ASP A 200 9.70 10.75 -8.35
C ASP A 200 8.24 10.27 -8.51
N SER A 201 8.05 9.00 -8.87
CA SER A 201 6.72 8.39 -9.00
C SER A 201 6.00 8.26 -7.65
N TYR A 202 6.71 7.90 -6.58
CA TYR A 202 6.12 7.83 -5.24
C TYR A 202 5.80 9.21 -4.67
N VAL A 203 6.63 10.22 -4.93
CA VAL A 203 6.31 11.63 -4.60
C VAL A 203 5.04 12.05 -5.33
N GLN A 204 4.95 11.83 -6.64
CA GLN A 204 3.76 12.18 -7.42
C GLN A 204 2.50 11.47 -6.90
N GLY A 205 2.61 10.20 -6.54
CA GLY A 205 1.52 9.43 -5.95
C GLY A 205 1.05 9.99 -4.60
N LEU A 206 1.99 10.40 -3.74
CA LEU A 206 1.70 11.06 -2.47
C LEU A 206 0.98 12.39 -2.70
N GLU A 207 1.53 13.26 -3.55
CA GLU A 207 0.93 14.56 -3.89
C GLU A 207 -0.51 14.41 -4.41
N THR A 208 -0.71 13.49 -5.36
CA THR A 208 -2.03 13.17 -5.92
C THR A 208 -3.00 12.69 -4.84
N SER A 209 -2.53 11.86 -3.90
CA SER A 209 -3.38 11.36 -2.82
C SER A 209 -3.75 12.43 -1.79
N LEU A 210 -2.84 13.36 -1.50
CA LEU A 210 -3.06 14.44 -0.52
C LEU A 210 -4.05 15.48 -1.03
N GLU A 211 -4.04 15.76 -2.33
CA GLU A 211 -4.91 16.77 -2.93
C GLU A 211 -6.38 16.48 -2.62
N GLY A 212 -7.01 17.37 -1.83
CA GLY A 212 -8.42 17.30 -1.45
C GLY A 212 -8.82 16.12 -0.54
N ALA A 213 -7.88 15.34 0.01
CA ALA A 213 -8.19 14.17 0.84
C ALA A 213 -9.05 14.51 2.05
N VAL A 214 -8.67 15.55 2.81
CA VAL A 214 -9.39 16.00 4.00
C VAL A 214 -10.79 16.52 3.64
N ASP A 215 -10.93 17.21 2.50
CA ASP A 215 -12.21 17.74 2.06
C ASP A 215 -13.16 16.63 1.58
N ARG A 216 -12.64 15.60 0.90
CA ARG A 216 -13.40 14.40 0.57
C ARG A 216 -13.84 13.66 1.84
N ALA A 217 -12.93 13.48 2.80
CA ALA A 217 -13.26 12.91 4.09
C ALA A 217 -14.38 13.70 4.79
N ARG A 218 -14.28 15.03 4.86
CA ARG A 218 -15.33 15.90 5.42
C ARG A 218 -16.65 15.83 4.65
N THR A 219 -16.62 15.59 3.34
CA THR A 219 -17.82 15.35 2.53
C THR A 219 -18.54 14.08 2.97
N THR A 220 -17.80 12.97 3.18
CA THR A 220 -18.38 11.72 3.71
C THR A 220 -18.98 11.92 5.12
N ILE A 221 -18.35 12.74 5.97
CA ILE A 221 -18.87 13.09 7.30
C ILE A 221 -20.18 13.90 7.19
N LYS A 222 -20.28 14.83 6.23
CA LYS A 222 -21.51 15.59 5.97
C LYS A 222 -22.64 14.66 5.48
N GLU A 223 -22.33 13.69 4.63
CA GLU A 223 -23.30 12.68 4.15
C GLU A 223 -23.78 11.75 5.27
N PHE A 224 -22.90 11.37 6.19
CA PHE A 224 -23.26 10.58 7.37
C PHE A 224 -24.38 11.20 8.19
N ARG A 225 -24.44 12.53 8.29
CA ARG A 225 -25.53 13.21 9.02
C ARG A 225 -26.90 13.01 8.38
N MET A 226 -26.96 12.53 7.14
CA MET A 226 -28.21 12.20 6.45
C MET A 226 -28.63 10.73 6.63
N HIS A 227 -27.68 9.79 6.59
CA HIS A 227 -28.01 8.35 6.62
C HIS A 227 -27.78 7.68 7.99
N GLY A 228 -26.90 8.21 8.85
CA GLY A 228 -26.66 7.75 10.21
C GLY A 228 -25.97 6.39 10.35
N ASP A 229 -25.33 5.88 9.29
CA ASP A 229 -24.63 4.59 9.28
C ASP A 229 -23.16 4.78 9.71
N VAL A 230 -22.86 4.33 10.93
CA VAL A 230 -21.56 4.50 11.57
C VAL A 230 -20.48 3.61 10.95
N ALA A 231 -20.83 2.39 10.54
CA ALA A 231 -19.86 1.49 9.91
C ALA A 231 -19.45 2.04 8.55
N ARG A 232 -20.45 2.51 7.78
CA ARG A 232 -20.21 3.18 6.50
C ARG A 232 -19.37 4.45 6.66
N LEU A 233 -19.65 5.28 7.66
CA LEU A 233 -18.85 6.47 7.97
C LEU A 233 -17.38 6.12 8.18
N LEU A 234 -17.08 5.13 9.05
CA LEU A 234 -15.69 4.75 9.34
C LEU A 234 -14.97 4.29 8.07
N VAL A 235 -15.63 3.47 7.24
CA VAL A 235 -15.04 2.96 6.00
C VAL A 235 -14.80 4.08 4.99
N GLU A 236 -15.78 4.96 4.76
CA GLU A 236 -15.68 6.03 3.76
C GLU A 236 -14.68 7.12 4.17
N THR A 237 -14.77 7.62 5.41
CA THR A 237 -13.79 8.60 5.94
C THR A 237 -12.40 7.97 6.09
N GLY A 238 -12.33 6.70 6.51
CA GLY A 238 -11.10 5.92 6.60
C GLY A 238 -10.42 5.78 5.25
N ARG A 239 -11.16 5.50 4.18
CA ARG A 239 -10.60 5.40 2.82
C ARG A 239 -9.89 6.68 2.37
N GLU A 240 -10.53 7.84 2.59
CA GLU A 240 -10.00 9.14 2.16
C GLU A 240 -8.77 9.57 2.97
N THR A 241 -8.69 9.17 4.25
CA THR A 241 -7.54 9.48 5.12
C THR A 241 -6.41 8.47 5.02
N ALA A 242 -6.72 7.18 4.80
CA ALA A 242 -5.74 6.11 4.71
C ALA A 242 -4.95 6.13 3.41
N MET A 243 -5.52 6.61 2.30
CA MET A 243 -4.81 6.64 1.01
C MET A 243 -3.53 7.50 1.07
N PRO A 244 -3.54 8.74 1.59
CA PRO A 244 -2.31 9.51 1.83
C PRO A 244 -1.31 8.82 2.76
N LEU A 245 -1.78 8.21 3.86
CA LEU A 245 -0.91 7.46 4.78
C LEU A 245 -0.26 6.25 4.10
N LYS A 246 -0.99 5.61 3.19
CA LYS A 246 -0.45 4.53 2.36
C LYS A 246 0.59 5.06 1.37
N MET A 247 0.29 6.12 0.62
CA MET A 247 1.22 6.65 -0.37
C MET A 247 2.50 7.22 0.26
N VAL A 248 2.42 7.82 1.45
CA VAL A 248 3.64 8.24 2.16
C VAL A 248 4.44 7.04 2.64
N ALA A 249 3.78 5.94 3.04
CA ALA A 249 4.45 4.69 3.41
C ALA A 249 5.24 4.08 2.23
N TYR A 250 4.74 4.16 0.98
CA TYR A 250 5.50 3.78 -0.22
C TYR A 250 6.82 4.57 -0.31
N LEU A 251 6.74 5.90 -0.22
CA LEU A 251 7.90 6.79 -0.32
C LEU A 251 8.89 6.55 0.83
N MET A 252 8.40 6.52 2.07
CA MET A 252 9.23 6.26 3.27
C MET A 252 9.95 4.91 3.18
N GLY A 253 9.24 3.85 2.76
CA GLY A 253 9.81 2.52 2.60
C GLY A 253 10.90 2.49 1.55
N HIS A 254 10.65 3.14 0.42
CA HIS A 254 11.64 3.25 -0.65
C HIS A 254 12.90 3.98 -0.19
N LEU A 255 12.77 5.16 0.43
CA LEU A 255 13.89 5.97 0.93
C LEU A 255 14.70 5.20 1.98
N ASP A 256 14.03 4.56 2.95
CA ASP A 256 14.70 3.69 3.93
C ASP A 256 15.39 2.47 3.31
N GLY A 257 14.96 2.03 2.12
CA GLY A 257 15.52 0.89 1.41
C GLY A 257 16.73 1.24 0.53
N ILE A 258 16.81 2.49 0.06
CA ILE A 258 17.98 3.03 -0.66
C ILE A 258 18.94 3.80 0.27
N ASP A 259 18.71 3.74 1.59
CA ASP A 259 19.47 4.44 2.63
C ASP A 259 19.50 5.98 2.46
N GLU A 260 18.43 6.56 1.92
CA GLU A 260 18.25 8.01 1.82
C GLU A 260 17.49 8.60 3.02
N PRO A 261 17.80 9.84 3.44
CA PRO A 261 17.02 10.53 4.45
C PRO A 261 15.55 10.70 4.02
N VAL A 262 14.66 10.39 4.95
CA VAL A 262 13.22 10.62 4.81
C VAL A 262 12.92 12.10 5.14
N ASP A 263 13.16 12.98 4.17
CA ASP A 263 12.80 14.40 4.24
C ASP A 263 11.56 14.66 3.37
N LEU A 264 10.39 14.55 3.98
CA LEU A 264 9.11 14.69 3.27
C LEU A 264 8.73 16.15 3.02
N GLU A 265 9.21 17.08 3.87
CA GLU A 265 8.95 18.51 3.71
C GLU A 265 9.68 19.06 2.48
N GLU A 266 10.89 18.57 2.19
CA GLU A 266 11.60 18.95 0.97
C GLU A 266 10.96 18.32 -0.27
N ARG A 267 10.51 17.06 -0.17
CA ARG A 267 10.10 16.25 -1.33
C ARG A 267 8.63 16.41 -1.74
N CYS A 268 7.73 16.72 -0.81
CA CYS A 268 6.30 16.84 -1.09
C CYS A 268 5.80 18.24 -0.70
N GLN A 269 5.48 19.06 -1.69
CA GLN A 269 5.11 20.47 -1.47
C GLN A 269 3.60 20.69 -1.35
N VAL A 270 2.78 19.62 -1.42
CA VAL A 270 1.32 19.72 -1.28
C VAL A 270 0.94 19.93 0.18
N PRO A 271 0.33 21.07 0.54
CA PRO A 271 -0.11 21.33 1.91
C PRO A 271 -1.33 20.47 2.24
N SER A 272 -1.32 19.83 3.40
CA SER A 272 -2.46 19.07 3.92
C SER A 272 -2.39 18.98 5.43
N ASP A 273 -3.54 19.00 6.09
CA ASP A 273 -3.60 18.79 7.54
C ASP A 273 -3.10 17.38 7.93
N LEU A 274 -3.02 16.43 6.99
CA LEU A 274 -2.55 15.07 7.25
C LEU A 274 -1.02 14.98 7.41
N THR A 275 -0.25 15.95 6.92
CA THR A 275 1.22 15.89 6.99
C THR A 275 1.75 15.89 8.42
N GLN A 276 1.00 16.45 9.37
CA GLN A 276 1.34 16.45 10.80
C GLN A 276 1.50 15.04 11.39
N HIS A 277 0.96 14.02 10.73
CA HIS A 277 0.98 12.63 11.19
C HIS A 277 2.13 11.81 10.63
N PHE A 278 2.91 12.36 9.68
CA PHE A 278 3.91 11.59 8.94
C PHE A 278 5.10 11.17 9.80
N ASP A 279 5.59 12.00 10.72
CA ASP A 279 6.70 11.62 11.59
C ASP A 279 6.32 10.48 12.54
N ALA A 280 5.11 10.54 13.11
CA ALA A 280 4.58 9.47 13.95
C ALA A 280 4.40 8.18 13.15
N LEU A 281 3.90 8.28 11.91
CA LEU A 281 3.78 7.14 11.01
C LEU A 281 5.14 6.51 10.71
N LEU A 282 6.17 7.31 10.37
CA LEU A 282 7.51 6.83 10.09
C LEU A 282 8.10 6.07 11.27
N GLY A 283 7.93 6.61 12.49
CA GLY A 283 8.35 5.95 13.73
C GLY A 283 7.70 4.58 13.89
N ALA A 284 6.37 4.52 13.76
CA ALA A 284 5.61 3.29 13.87
C ALA A 284 5.97 2.26 12.78
N LEU A 285 6.17 2.70 11.53
CA LEU A 285 6.57 1.85 10.41
C LEU A 285 7.97 1.24 10.61
N ARG A 286 8.93 2.02 11.09
CA ARG A 286 10.29 1.54 11.38
C ARG A 286 10.30 0.57 12.57
N GLU A 287 9.56 0.84 13.63
CA GLU A 287 9.42 -0.09 14.75
C GLU A 287 8.77 -1.41 14.31
N ALA A 288 7.70 -1.33 13.53
CA ALA A 288 7.02 -2.48 12.94
C ALA A 288 7.99 -3.30 12.07
N TRP A 289 8.81 -2.63 11.24
CA TRP A 289 9.86 -3.29 10.48
C TRP A 289 10.85 -4.02 11.38
N GLU A 290 11.41 -3.39 12.41
CA GLU A 290 12.40 -4.05 13.27
C GLU A 290 11.84 -5.27 14.03
N THR A 291 10.54 -5.29 14.32
CA THR A 291 9.89 -6.34 15.13
C THR A 291 9.15 -7.41 14.30
N ARG A 292 9.07 -7.25 12.98
CA ARG A 292 8.22 -8.01 12.03
C ARG A 292 8.27 -9.54 12.12
N THR A 293 9.38 -10.12 12.58
CA THR A 293 9.56 -11.57 12.69
C THR A 293 9.08 -12.14 14.02
N SER A 294 8.61 -11.30 14.93
CA SER A 294 8.26 -11.67 16.32
C SER A 294 6.84 -11.27 16.73
N TRP A 295 6.03 -10.84 15.77
CA TRP A 295 4.68 -10.37 16.02
C TRP A 295 3.74 -11.45 16.52
N ASN A 296 2.70 -11.01 17.22
CA ASN A 296 1.56 -11.82 17.60
C ASN A 296 0.29 -11.26 16.95
N GLY A 297 0.03 -11.69 15.71
CA GLY A 297 -1.05 -11.16 14.88
C GLY A 297 -0.93 -9.65 14.64
N LEU A 298 -2.07 -9.02 14.36
CA LEU A 298 -2.14 -7.61 13.96
C LEU A 298 -1.99 -6.61 15.12
N THR A 299 -2.00 -7.08 16.37
CA THR A 299 -1.85 -6.17 17.54
C THR A 299 -0.51 -5.44 17.56
N SER A 300 0.51 -6.02 16.92
CA SER A 300 1.84 -5.40 16.77
C SER A 300 1.82 -4.14 15.90
N LEU A 301 0.71 -3.91 15.17
CA LEU A 301 0.50 -2.74 14.32
C LEU A 301 -0.34 -1.65 15.01
N ASN A 302 -0.69 -1.82 16.28
CA ASN A 302 -1.46 -0.82 17.03
C ASN A 302 -0.83 0.59 17.01
N PRO A 303 0.51 0.78 17.02
CA PRO A 303 1.09 2.12 16.85
C PRO A 303 0.69 2.80 15.52
N ILE A 304 0.54 2.03 14.43
CA ILE A 304 0.04 2.55 13.15
C ILE A 304 -1.47 2.83 13.25
N VAL A 305 -2.23 1.99 13.96
CA VAL A 305 -3.66 2.23 14.23
C VAL A 305 -3.88 3.56 14.96
N GLU A 306 -3.04 3.89 15.95
CA GLU A 306 -3.10 5.16 16.67
C GLU A 306 -2.92 6.36 15.72
N VAL A 307 -1.97 6.27 14.79
CA VAL A 307 -1.77 7.29 13.75
C VAL A 307 -3.01 7.42 12.84
N ILE A 308 -3.63 6.31 12.44
CA ILE A 308 -4.86 6.34 11.64
C ILE A 308 -6.00 7.01 12.42
N VAL A 309 -6.15 6.69 13.71
CA VAL A 309 -7.18 7.30 14.58
C VAL A 309 -6.95 8.81 14.72
N ASP A 310 -5.70 9.25 14.82
CA ASP A 310 -5.37 10.68 14.88
C ASP A 310 -5.60 11.39 13.54
N ALA A 311 -5.32 10.73 12.42
CA ALA A 311 -5.66 11.23 11.08
C ALA A 311 -7.18 11.38 10.88
N LEU A 312 -7.96 10.40 11.35
CA LEU A 312 -9.42 10.46 11.38
C LEU A 312 -9.93 11.63 12.24
N ARG A 313 -9.26 11.90 13.37
CA ARG A 313 -9.56 13.06 14.22
C ARG A 313 -9.31 14.38 13.51
N THR A 314 -8.24 14.48 12.73
CA THR A 314 -7.96 15.64 11.87
C THR A 314 -9.05 15.84 10.81
N ALA A 315 -9.57 14.75 10.22
CA ALA A 315 -10.67 14.82 9.27
C ALA A 315 -12.01 15.22 9.91
N GLY A 316 -12.23 14.86 11.19
CA GLY A 316 -13.35 15.33 11.99
C GLY A 316 -14.19 14.24 12.68
N ILE A 317 -13.68 13.00 12.79
CA ILE A 317 -14.33 11.93 13.56
C ILE A 317 -13.46 11.49 14.73
N GLU A 318 -14.08 11.17 15.86
CA GLU A 318 -13.38 10.70 17.06
C GLU A 318 -13.67 9.21 17.24
N VAL A 319 -12.63 8.38 17.17
CA VAL A 319 -12.75 6.91 17.35
C VAL A 319 -12.20 6.53 18.73
N THR A 320 -13.00 5.79 19.50
CA THR A 320 -12.59 5.18 20.76
C THR A 320 -12.67 3.66 20.62
N LEU A 321 -11.51 3.00 20.66
CA LEU A 321 -11.40 1.55 20.49
C LEU A 321 -11.60 0.81 21.83
N THR A 322 -12.44 -0.21 21.85
CA THR A 322 -12.62 -1.09 23.01
C THR A 322 -13.16 -2.46 22.60
N GLU A 323 -12.57 -3.52 23.17
CA GLU A 323 -13.05 -4.90 23.05
C GLU A 323 -14.16 -5.23 24.07
N VAL A 324 -14.42 -4.33 25.03
CA VAL A 324 -15.43 -4.53 26.08
C VAL A 324 -16.77 -3.94 25.65
N PRO A 325 -17.92 -4.63 25.87
CA PRO A 325 -19.25 -4.10 25.58
C PRO A 325 -19.47 -2.69 26.15
N PRO A 326 -20.02 -1.74 25.36
CA PRO A 326 -20.74 -1.95 24.11
C PRO A 326 -19.87 -2.13 22.85
N GLY A 327 -18.55 -2.16 22.95
CA GLY A 327 -17.63 -2.16 21.80
C GLY A 327 -17.20 -0.74 21.41
N SER A 328 -16.42 -0.64 20.34
CA SER A 328 -15.85 0.64 19.90
C SER A 328 -16.91 1.67 19.54
N ARG A 329 -16.56 2.93 19.69
CA ARG A 329 -17.43 4.08 19.40
C ARG A 329 -16.78 5.00 18.38
N VAL A 330 -17.60 5.51 17.47
CA VAL A 330 -17.23 6.56 16.51
C VAL A 330 -18.16 7.75 16.75
N ASP A 331 -17.60 8.87 17.17
CA ASP A 331 -18.30 10.12 17.43
C ASP A 331 -18.02 11.13 16.31
N VAL A 332 -19.03 11.94 15.97
CA VAL A 332 -18.91 13.01 14.96
C VAL A 332 -19.25 14.36 15.61
N PRO A 333 -18.24 15.07 16.15
CA PRO A 333 -18.45 16.38 16.75
C PRO A 333 -19.12 17.36 15.80
N TYR A 334 -19.96 18.26 16.32
CA TYR A 334 -20.58 19.32 15.53
C TYR A 334 -19.58 20.46 15.30
N ARG A 335 -18.87 20.40 14.18
CA ARG A 335 -17.92 21.44 13.73
C ARG A 335 -18.37 22.05 12.40
N ALA A 336 -18.01 23.30 12.15
CA ALA A 336 -18.46 24.02 10.95
C ALA A 336 -18.11 23.27 9.65
N GLU A 337 -16.88 22.77 9.59
CA GLU A 337 -16.30 22.00 8.49
C GLU A 337 -16.94 20.60 8.29
N THR A 338 -17.68 20.09 9.28
CA THR A 338 -18.35 18.77 9.24
C THR A 338 -19.87 18.85 9.18
N LEU A 339 -20.45 20.06 9.21
CA LEU A 339 -21.90 20.27 9.14
C LEU A 339 -22.35 20.59 7.70
N PRO A 340 -23.54 20.15 7.28
CA PRO A 340 -24.16 20.64 6.06
C PRO A 340 -24.33 22.17 6.20
N ASN A 341 -23.71 22.93 5.30
CA ASN A 341 -23.67 24.40 5.30
C ASN A 341 -22.92 25.08 6.46
N GLY A 342 -22.26 24.35 7.36
CA GLY A 342 -21.69 24.94 8.58
C GLY A 342 -20.65 26.04 8.33
N GLU A 343 -19.82 25.89 7.31
CA GLU A 343 -18.84 26.91 6.92
C GLU A 343 -19.50 28.18 6.36
N ALA A 344 -20.57 28.03 5.58
CA ALA A 344 -21.35 29.15 5.06
C ALA A 344 -22.08 29.88 6.19
N ASP A 345 -22.66 29.15 7.14
CA ASP A 345 -23.32 29.71 8.32
C ASP A 345 -22.32 30.49 9.18
N MET A 346 -21.13 29.95 9.41
CA MET A 346 -20.06 30.64 10.14
C MET A 346 -19.55 31.88 9.40
N ALA A 347 -19.42 31.83 8.08
CA ALA A 347 -19.05 33.01 7.28
C ALA A 347 -20.10 34.12 7.39
N ILE A 348 -21.39 33.77 7.35
CA ILE A 348 -22.50 34.72 7.54
C ILE A 348 -22.47 35.30 8.96
N ILE A 349 -22.25 34.49 9.99
CA ILE A 349 -22.14 34.95 11.38
C ILE A 349 -20.97 35.95 11.53
N ARG A 350 -19.78 35.62 11.02
CA ARG A 350 -18.61 36.51 11.04
C ARG A 350 -18.85 37.80 10.28
N MET A 351 -19.52 37.74 9.13
CA MET A 351 -19.88 38.93 8.34
C MET A 351 -20.85 39.83 9.11
N ARG A 352 -21.87 39.26 9.78
CA ARG A 352 -22.81 40.02 10.59
C ARG A 352 -22.14 40.70 11.80
N GLN A 353 -21.23 40.00 12.47
CA GLN A 353 -20.41 40.56 13.55
C GLN A 353 -19.54 41.72 13.07
N ALA A 354 -18.86 41.56 11.93
CA ALA A 354 -18.02 42.62 11.35
C ALA A 354 -18.83 43.87 10.96
N LEU A 355 -20.13 43.72 10.67
CA LEU A 355 -21.05 44.81 10.34
C LEU A 355 -21.77 45.40 11.57
N GLY A 356 -21.45 44.95 12.79
CA GLY A 356 -22.11 45.40 14.02
C GLY A 356 -23.60 45.01 14.10
N LEU A 357 -24.00 43.99 13.34
CA LEU A 357 -25.35 43.44 13.30
C LEU A 357 -25.45 42.26 14.26
N GLU A 358 -25.21 42.49 15.56
CA GLU A 358 -25.47 41.47 16.58
C GLU A 358 -26.97 41.42 16.92
N SER A 359 -27.48 40.20 17.06
CA SER A 359 -28.79 39.85 17.63
C SER A 359 -28.68 39.65 19.12
#